data_AF-A0A5C6PU23-F1
#
_entry.id   AF-A0A5C6PU23-F1
#
_cell.length_a   1.000
_cell.length_b   1.000
_cell.length_c   1.000
_cell.angle_alpha   90.00
_cell.angle_beta   90.00
_cell.angle_gamma   90.00
#
_symmetry.space_group_name_H-M   'P 1'
#
loop_
_entity.id
_entity.type
_entity.pdbx_description
1 polymer ?
#
loop_
_entity_poly.entity_id
_entity_poly.type
_entity_poly.pdbx_seq_one_letter_code
_entity_poly.pdbx_strand_id
1 'polypeptide(L)'
;MTPGAPVQLVDRLFRTDEWRTVPNAITALRLLLLPVFVVLIVGERYWSSMVVIAIVFLTDFVDGFVARRTNTTSELGAWLDPVADRLTVIVVVLAFWLGGLLPGVVFLLILLPDIVLSLVALIVFGGASFPVTWVGKIRTALIFVGLLMLLVGRAVIAQWRDADDQLDVLGQLLVVVSSFVLLLGLVGHYVAAVLYGRDLARRWRARRGGAAA
;
A
#
# COMPACT_ATOMS: atom_id res chain seq x y z
N MET A 1 -34.36 -0.70 -19.97
CA MET A 1 -33.20 -0.29 -20.79
C MET A 1 -32.52 0.88 -20.08
N THR A 2 -31.26 0.67 -19.69
CA THR A 2 -30.31 1.50 -18.90
C THR A 2 -29.92 2.81 -19.62
N PRO A 3 -29.39 3.89 -18.97
CA PRO A 3 -28.51 3.91 -17.77
C PRO A 3 -28.66 5.15 -16.81
N GLY A 4 -28.98 4.94 -15.53
CA GLY A 4 -29.02 6.03 -14.52
C GLY A 4 -27.83 6.06 -13.53
N ALA A 5 -26.89 5.14 -13.63
CA ALA A 5 -26.02 4.76 -12.50
C ALA A 5 -24.83 5.71 -12.17
N PRO A 6 -24.13 6.38 -13.11
CA PRO A 6 -22.95 7.18 -12.74
C PRO A 6 -23.29 8.56 -12.16
N VAL A 7 -24.35 9.22 -12.65
CA VAL A 7 -24.74 10.57 -12.19
C VAL A 7 -25.23 10.54 -10.74
N GLN A 8 -25.95 9.48 -10.34
CA GLN A 8 -26.44 9.31 -8.96
C GLN A 8 -25.34 9.06 -7.93
N LEU A 9 -24.17 8.53 -8.32
CA LEU A 9 -23.08 8.31 -7.38
C LEU A 9 -22.31 9.62 -7.12
N VAL A 10 -21.95 10.33 -8.19
CA VAL A 10 -21.23 11.61 -8.06
C VAL A 10 -22.07 12.64 -7.32
N ASP A 11 -23.36 12.76 -7.64
CA ASP A 11 -24.27 13.65 -6.90
C ASP A 11 -24.40 13.23 -5.43
N ARG A 12 -24.41 11.93 -5.12
CA ARG A 12 -24.46 11.47 -3.72
C ARG A 12 -23.20 11.86 -2.94
N LEU A 13 -22.03 11.57 -3.50
CA LEU A 13 -20.74 11.78 -2.84
C LEU A 13 -20.38 13.27 -2.66
N PHE A 14 -20.75 14.14 -3.60
CA PHE A 14 -20.31 15.54 -3.57
C PHE A 14 -21.40 16.55 -3.22
N ARG A 15 -22.68 16.17 -3.31
CA ARG A 15 -23.82 17.08 -3.19
C ARG A 15 -24.69 16.80 -1.97
N THR A 16 -24.88 15.54 -1.60
CA THR A 16 -25.69 15.16 -0.43
C THR A 16 -24.86 14.76 0.79
N ASP A 17 -23.66 14.23 0.57
CA ASP A 17 -22.74 13.83 1.64
C ASP A 17 -21.91 15.03 2.14
N GLU A 18 -21.62 15.08 3.44
CA GLU A 18 -20.73 16.09 4.03
C GLU A 18 -19.26 15.73 3.76
N TRP A 19 -18.85 15.71 2.49
CA TRP A 19 -17.53 15.25 2.08
C TRP A 19 -16.37 16.17 2.51
N ARG A 20 -16.65 17.40 2.95
CA ARG A 20 -15.63 18.36 3.41
C ARG A 20 -15.22 18.11 4.86
N THR A 21 -14.82 16.89 5.15
CA THR A 21 -14.35 16.49 6.47
C THR A 21 -12.84 16.66 6.59
N VAL A 22 -12.35 16.82 7.82
CA VAL A 22 -10.91 16.82 8.11
C VAL A 22 -10.23 15.51 7.66
N PRO A 23 -10.78 14.31 7.92
CA PRO A 23 -10.25 13.06 7.37
C PRO A 23 -10.08 13.07 5.85
N ASN A 24 -11.09 13.52 5.09
CA ASN A 24 -11.00 13.53 3.62
C ASN A 24 -9.93 14.50 3.11
N ALA A 25 -9.73 15.64 3.78
CA ALA A 25 -8.64 16.57 3.46
C ALA A 25 -7.26 15.93 3.71
N ILE A 26 -7.12 15.14 4.78
CA ILE A 26 -5.90 14.40 5.09
C ILE A 26 -5.65 13.31 4.04
N THR A 27 -6.66 12.52 3.65
CA THR A 27 -6.56 11.52 2.58
C THR A 27 -6.18 12.16 1.24
N ALA A 28 -6.78 13.31 0.90
CA ALA A 28 -6.42 14.06 -0.31
C ALA A 28 -4.97 14.56 -0.30
N LEU A 29 -4.50 15.08 0.84
CA LEU A 29 -3.10 15.48 1.01
C LEU A 29 -2.16 14.28 0.82
N ARG A 30 -2.48 13.12 1.41
CA ARG A 30 -1.72 11.88 1.21
C ARG A 30 -1.55 11.55 -0.26
N LEU A 31 -2.65 11.55 -1.01
CA LEU A 31 -2.65 11.25 -2.44
C LEU A 31 -1.81 12.26 -3.24
N LEU A 32 -1.84 13.54 -2.86
CA LEU A 32 -1.03 14.58 -3.50
C LEU A 32 0.47 14.44 -3.20
N LEU A 33 0.83 13.87 -2.05
CA LEU A 33 2.23 13.59 -1.70
C LEU A 33 2.81 12.39 -2.47
N LEU A 34 1.99 11.49 -3.01
CA LEU A 34 2.47 10.31 -3.74
C LEU A 34 3.28 10.67 -5.02
N PRO A 35 2.81 11.56 -5.93
CA PRO A 35 3.64 12.03 -7.04
C PRO A 35 4.93 12.72 -6.60
N VAL A 36 4.88 13.51 -5.53
CA VAL A 36 6.07 14.18 -4.96
C VAL A 36 7.09 13.12 -4.53
N PHE A 37 6.63 12.07 -3.84
CA PHE A 37 7.48 10.95 -3.44
C PHE A 37 8.16 10.28 -4.65
N VAL A 38 7.43 10.03 -5.73
CA VAL A 38 7.98 9.44 -6.97
C VAL A 38 9.09 10.32 -7.54
N VAL A 39 8.84 11.63 -7.70
CA VAL A 39 9.82 12.57 -8.25
C VAL A 39 11.08 12.63 -7.41
N LEU A 40 10.95 12.60 -6.08
CA LEU A 40 12.10 12.63 -5.18
C LEU A 40 12.92 11.34 -5.22
N ILE A 41 12.27 10.17 -5.29
CA ILE A 41 12.96 8.88 -5.41
C ILE A 41 13.70 8.78 -6.76
N VAL A 42 13.04 9.13 -7.87
CA VAL A 42 13.66 9.10 -9.21
C VAL A 42 14.79 10.13 -9.33
N GLY A 43 14.65 11.28 -8.67
CA GLY A 43 15.71 12.29 -8.59
C GLY A 43 16.78 12.02 -7.54
N GLU A 44 16.82 10.80 -6.97
CA GLU A 44 17.79 10.35 -5.95
C GLU A 44 17.86 11.22 -4.69
N ARG A 45 16.80 11.99 -4.39
CA ARG A 45 16.69 12.85 -3.19
C ARG A 45 16.19 12.06 -1.98
N TYR A 46 16.92 11.01 -1.60
CA TYR A 46 16.45 9.99 -0.67
C TYR A 46 16.05 10.50 0.72
N TRP A 47 16.77 11.47 1.29
CA TRP A 47 16.39 12.07 2.57
C TRP A 47 15.07 12.85 2.50
N SER A 48 14.85 13.59 1.41
CA SER A 48 13.58 14.28 1.18
C SER A 48 12.45 13.27 0.98
N SER A 49 12.70 12.19 0.22
CA SER A 49 11.73 11.10 0.05
C SER A 49 11.35 10.46 1.39
N MET A 50 12.31 10.29 2.31
CA MET A 50 12.08 9.77 3.67
C MET A 50 11.10 10.64 4.46
N VAL A 51 11.27 11.96 4.40
CA VAL A 51 10.37 12.90 5.08
C VAL A 51 8.96 12.82 4.48
N VAL A 52 8.85 12.81 3.16
CA VAL A 52 7.55 12.73 2.47
C VAL A 52 6.83 11.43 2.81
N ILE A 53 7.51 10.28 2.78
CA ILE A 53 6.88 9.00 3.07
C ILE A 53 6.51 8.87 4.56
N ALA A 54 7.29 9.46 5.47
CA ALA A 54 6.94 9.53 6.88
C ALA A 54 5.66 10.35 7.11
N ILE A 55 5.50 11.49 6.39
CA ILE A 55 4.26 12.28 6.43
C ILE A 55 3.09 11.47 5.88
N VAL A 56 3.26 10.79 4.75
CA VAL A 56 2.22 9.91 4.15
C VAL A 56 1.73 8.86 5.16
N PHE A 57 2.63 8.13 5.83
CA PHE A 57 2.23 7.15 6.85
C PHE A 57 1.63 7.79 8.10
N LEU A 58 2.14 8.94 8.53
CA LEU A 58 1.57 9.65 9.68
C LEU A 58 0.15 10.12 9.39
N THR A 59 -0.12 10.61 8.17
CA THR A 59 -1.46 11.05 7.77
C THR A 59 -2.49 9.92 7.81
N ASP A 60 -2.10 8.67 7.52
CA ASP A 60 -2.93 7.45 7.64
C ASP A 60 -3.24 7.02 9.06
N PHE A 61 -2.34 7.32 9.98
CA PHE A 61 -2.64 7.12 11.37
C PHE A 61 -3.59 8.20 11.92
N VAL A 62 -3.36 9.45 11.49
CA VAL A 62 -4.07 10.63 12.02
C VAL A 62 -5.51 10.69 11.51
N ASP A 63 -5.78 10.47 10.23
CA ASP A 63 -7.16 10.50 9.70
C ASP A 63 -8.05 9.43 10.34
N GLY A 64 -7.56 8.19 10.49
CA GLY A 64 -8.27 7.11 11.15
C GLY A 64 -8.47 7.38 12.64
N PHE A 65 -7.52 8.05 13.29
CA PHE A 65 -7.70 8.50 14.68
C PHE A 65 -8.74 9.61 14.81
N VAL A 66 -8.69 10.62 13.95
CA VAL A 66 -9.62 11.75 13.94
C VAL A 66 -11.03 11.24 13.64
N ALA A 67 -11.23 10.43 12.60
CA ALA A 67 -12.54 9.87 12.24
C ALA A 67 -13.18 9.08 13.40
N ARG A 68 -12.40 8.27 14.13
CA ARG A 68 -12.88 7.53 15.31
C ARG A 68 -13.26 8.44 16.48
N ARG A 69 -12.62 9.59 16.62
CA ARG A 69 -12.84 10.54 17.72
C ARG A 69 -13.97 11.51 17.45
N THR A 70 -14.15 11.92 16.19
CA THR A 70 -15.11 12.97 15.82
C THR A 70 -16.42 12.40 15.29
N ASN A 71 -16.56 11.07 15.16
CA ASN A 71 -17.71 10.39 14.54
C ASN A 71 -18.08 10.98 13.16
N THR A 72 -17.11 11.60 12.47
CA THR A 72 -17.32 12.28 11.20
C THR A 72 -16.92 11.30 10.10
N THR A 73 -17.86 10.45 9.70
CA THR A 73 -17.70 9.52 8.58
C THR A 73 -18.52 10.01 7.40
N SER A 74 -17.90 10.07 6.22
CA SER A 74 -18.56 10.44 4.96
C SER A 74 -18.56 9.23 4.01
N GLU A 75 -19.56 9.12 3.14
CA GLU A 75 -19.60 8.09 2.09
C GLU A 75 -18.40 8.21 1.14
N LEU A 76 -17.97 9.44 0.84
CA LEU A 76 -16.78 9.68 0.02
C LEU A 76 -15.50 9.17 0.71
N GLY A 77 -15.32 9.45 1.99
CA GLY A 77 -14.16 8.96 2.76
C GLY A 77 -14.12 7.44 2.83
N ALA A 78 -15.25 6.80 3.13
CA ALA A 78 -15.36 5.35 3.20
C ALA A 78 -15.00 4.65 1.87
N TRP A 79 -15.23 5.30 0.74
CA TRP A 79 -14.82 4.80 -0.58
C TRP A 79 -13.38 5.16 -0.94
N LEU A 80 -12.91 6.35 -0.56
CA LEU A 80 -11.58 6.86 -0.87
C LEU A 80 -10.48 6.14 -0.07
N ASP A 81 -10.72 5.81 1.19
CA ASP A 81 -9.67 5.24 2.08
C ASP A 81 -9.11 3.91 1.53
N PRO A 82 -9.91 2.89 1.15
CA PRO A 82 -9.37 1.65 0.58
C PRO A 82 -8.64 1.84 -0.75
N VAL A 83 -9.01 2.88 -1.52
CA VAL A 83 -8.35 3.23 -2.77
C VAL A 83 -7.01 3.89 -2.49
N ALA A 84 -6.98 4.85 -1.56
CA ALA A 84 -5.77 5.57 -1.17
C ALA A 84 -4.72 4.64 -0.55
N ASP A 85 -5.13 3.69 0.28
CA ASP A 85 -4.24 2.69 0.86
C ASP A 85 -3.56 1.84 -0.21
N ARG A 86 -4.36 1.33 -1.16
CA ARG A 86 -3.83 0.52 -2.28
C ARG A 86 -2.92 1.33 -3.18
N LEU A 87 -3.33 2.55 -3.54
CA LEU A 87 -2.51 3.45 -4.36
C LEU A 87 -1.19 3.78 -3.68
N THR A 88 -1.19 3.99 -2.37
CA THR A 88 0.03 4.26 -1.60
C THR A 88 1.04 3.12 -1.77
N VAL A 89 0.63 1.86 -1.56
CA VAL A 89 1.52 0.70 -1.74
C VAL A 89 2.03 0.62 -3.18
N ILE A 90 1.13 0.71 -4.16
CA ILE A 90 1.49 0.60 -5.58
C ILE A 90 2.50 1.68 -5.97
N VAL A 91 2.24 2.93 -5.61
CA VAL A 91 3.09 4.07 -5.97
C VAL A 91 4.43 3.98 -5.25
N VAL A 92 4.48 3.56 -4.00
CA VAL A 92 5.75 3.39 -3.28
C VAL A 92 6.63 2.33 -3.95
N VAL A 93 6.11 1.12 -4.20
CA VAL A 93 6.92 0.07 -4.83
C VAL A 93 7.29 0.45 -6.27
N LEU A 94 6.38 1.12 -7.00
CA LEU A 94 6.66 1.66 -8.34
C LEU A 94 7.78 2.69 -8.31
N ALA A 95 7.76 3.65 -7.39
CA ALA A 95 8.79 4.67 -7.24
C ALA A 95 10.16 4.03 -7.01
N PHE A 96 10.24 3.03 -6.12
CA PHE A 96 11.49 2.32 -5.86
C PHE A 96 12.02 1.57 -7.08
N TRP A 97 11.13 0.98 -7.90
CA TRP A 97 11.55 0.35 -9.16
C TRP A 97 12.05 1.39 -10.16
N LEU A 98 11.31 2.48 -10.37
CA LEU A 98 11.68 3.55 -11.29
C LEU A 98 12.99 4.25 -10.89
N GLY A 99 13.22 4.43 -9.59
CA GLY A 99 14.49 4.97 -9.07
C GLY A 99 15.65 3.97 -9.06
N GLY A 100 15.45 2.73 -9.52
CA GLY A 100 16.50 1.70 -9.55
C GLY A 100 16.89 1.15 -8.17
N LEU A 101 16.06 1.34 -7.14
CA LEU A 101 16.28 0.81 -5.80
C LEU A 101 15.88 -0.66 -5.70
N LEU A 102 14.84 -1.06 -6.44
CA LEU A 102 14.32 -2.43 -6.49
C LEU A 102 14.53 -3.07 -7.87
N PRO A 103 14.95 -4.34 -7.94
CA PRO A 103 14.87 -5.11 -9.17
C PRO A 103 13.41 -5.24 -9.64
N GLY A 104 13.17 -5.16 -10.95
CA GLY A 104 11.83 -5.27 -11.52
C GLY A 104 11.10 -6.59 -11.17
N VAL A 105 11.87 -7.67 -10.96
CA VAL A 105 11.34 -8.95 -10.47
C VAL A 105 10.73 -8.80 -9.08
N VAL A 106 11.41 -8.13 -8.14
CA VAL A 106 10.91 -7.93 -6.78
C VAL A 106 9.67 -7.04 -6.79
N PHE A 107 9.67 -5.97 -7.59
CA PHE A 107 8.48 -5.14 -7.83
C PHE A 107 7.28 -5.98 -8.26
N LEU A 108 7.46 -6.83 -9.28
CA LEU A 108 6.38 -7.68 -9.78
C LEU A 108 5.91 -8.69 -8.73
N LEU A 109 6.83 -9.31 -7.99
CA LEU A 109 6.50 -10.29 -6.96
C LEU A 109 5.73 -9.67 -5.78
N ILE A 110 5.97 -8.40 -5.45
CA ILE A 110 5.19 -7.69 -4.42
C ILE A 110 3.78 -7.36 -4.94
N LEU A 111 3.67 -6.92 -6.20
CA LEU A 111 2.42 -6.39 -6.74
C LEU A 111 1.43 -7.48 -7.20
N LEU A 112 1.95 -8.55 -7.80
CA LEU A 112 1.14 -9.54 -8.51
C LEU A 112 0.15 -10.29 -7.60
N PRO A 113 0.51 -10.77 -6.40
CA PRO A 113 -0.44 -11.52 -5.56
C PRO A 113 -1.61 -10.66 -5.08
N ASP A 114 -1.37 -9.39 -4.75
CA ASP A 114 -2.43 -8.48 -4.31
C ASP A 114 -3.39 -8.11 -5.45
N ILE A 115 -2.88 -7.94 -6.69
CA ILE A 115 -3.71 -7.76 -7.89
C ILE A 115 -4.56 -9.01 -8.14
N VAL A 116 -3.93 -10.18 -8.22
CA VAL A 116 -4.64 -11.44 -8.51
C VAL A 116 -5.71 -11.71 -7.46
N LEU A 117 -5.36 -11.63 -6.17
CA LEU A 117 -6.31 -11.89 -5.10
C LEU A 117 -7.47 -10.88 -5.10
N SER A 118 -7.19 -9.60 -5.34
CA SER A 118 -8.22 -8.56 -5.45
C SER A 118 -9.16 -8.80 -6.63
N LEU A 119 -8.65 -9.17 -7.79
CA LEU A 119 -9.46 -9.46 -8.98
C LEU A 119 -10.35 -10.67 -8.76
N VAL A 120 -9.82 -11.77 -8.20
CA VAL A 120 -10.64 -12.97 -7.93
C VAL A 120 -11.69 -12.67 -6.86
N ALA A 121 -11.36 -11.91 -5.81
CA ALA A 121 -12.32 -11.47 -4.81
C ALA A 121 -13.46 -10.64 -5.42
N LEU A 122 -13.13 -9.72 -6.33
CA LEU A 122 -14.11 -8.89 -7.03
C LEU A 122 -15.02 -9.74 -7.93
N ILE A 123 -14.44 -10.57 -8.81
CA ILE A 123 -15.18 -11.34 -9.82
C ILE A 123 -16.05 -12.43 -9.18
N VAL A 124 -15.52 -13.14 -8.17
CA VAL A 124 -16.19 -14.34 -7.63
C VAL A 124 -17.09 -14.01 -6.44
N PHE A 125 -16.77 -12.96 -5.67
CA PHE A 125 -17.48 -12.64 -4.42
C PHE A 125 -18.08 -11.24 -4.40
N GLY A 126 -18.03 -10.48 -5.50
CA GLY A 126 -18.58 -9.13 -5.56
C GLY A 126 -17.85 -8.14 -4.66
N GLY A 127 -16.56 -8.37 -4.36
CA GLY A 127 -15.77 -7.49 -3.52
C GLY A 127 -15.85 -7.78 -2.01
N ALA A 128 -16.22 -9.00 -1.62
CA ALA A 128 -16.21 -9.40 -0.20
C ALA A 128 -14.83 -9.15 0.44
N SER A 129 -14.84 -8.51 1.62
CA SER A 129 -13.63 -8.32 2.42
C SER A 129 -13.26 -9.60 3.17
N PHE A 130 -11.96 -9.88 3.27
CA PHE A 130 -11.44 -11.05 3.97
C PHE A 130 -10.93 -10.68 5.35
N PRO A 131 -11.04 -11.59 6.34
CA PRO A 131 -10.52 -11.34 7.67
C PRO A 131 -9.00 -11.13 7.62
N VAL A 132 -8.54 -10.14 8.39
CA VAL A 132 -7.12 -9.82 8.53
C VAL A 132 -6.43 -10.94 9.31
N THR A 133 -5.46 -11.60 8.68
CA THR A 133 -4.67 -12.67 9.30
C THR A 133 -3.41 -12.12 9.94
N TRP A 134 -2.90 -12.78 10.99
CA TRP A 134 -1.61 -12.43 11.60
C TRP A 134 -0.45 -12.52 10.60
N VAL A 135 -0.47 -13.52 9.72
CA VAL A 135 0.49 -13.65 8.61
C VAL A 135 0.43 -12.42 7.70
N GLY A 136 -0.78 -11.94 7.39
CA GLY A 136 -1.04 -10.72 6.64
C GLY A 136 -0.45 -9.45 7.28
N LYS A 137 -0.48 -9.34 8.61
CA LYS A 137 0.13 -8.21 9.34
C LYS A 137 1.66 -8.27 9.31
N ILE A 138 2.22 -9.44 9.61
CA ILE A 138 3.67 -9.64 9.68
C ILE A 138 4.31 -9.41 8.31
N ARG A 139 3.73 -9.93 7.21
CA ARG A 139 4.26 -9.71 5.86
C ARG A 139 4.36 -8.24 5.51
N THR A 140 3.32 -7.46 5.85
CA THR A 140 3.22 -6.05 5.46
C THR A 140 4.21 -5.23 6.27
N ALA A 141 4.35 -5.52 7.56
CA ALA A 141 5.38 -4.91 8.40
C ALA A 141 6.79 -5.18 7.87
N LEU A 142 7.10 -6.43 7.50
CA LEU A 142 8.41 -6.79 6.95
C LEU A 142 8.70 -6.09 5.62
N ILE A 143 7.73 -6.04 4.69
CA ILE A 143 7.90 -5.35 3.41
C ILE A 143 8.15 -3.86 3.65
N PHE A 144 7.33 -3.20 4.47
CA PHE A 144 7.51 -1.76 4.74
C PHE A 144 8.83 -1.45 5.46
N VAL A 145 9.18 -2.20 6.50
CA VAL A 145 10.46 -2.04 7.21
C VAL A 145 11.61 -2.27 6.24
N GLY A 146 11.54 -3.30 5.40
CA GLY A 146 12.54 -3.59 4.38
C GLY A 146 12.69 -2.43 3.37
N LEU A 147 11.58 -1.87 2.87
CA LEU A 147 11.62 -0.74 1.93
C LEU A 147 12.19 0.53 2.58
N LEU A 148 11.78 0.86 3.81
CA LEU A 148 12.30 2.02 4.52
C LEU A 148 13.80 1.87 4.82
N MET A 149 14.22 0.69 5.27
CA MET A 149 15.61 0.40 5.54
C MET A 149 16.47 0.43 4.28
N LEU A 150 15.95 -0.06 3.15
CA LEU A 150 16.57 0.07 1.84
C LEU A 150 16.74 1.54 1.45
N LEU A 151 15.71 2.37 1.65
CA LEU A 151 15.77 3.81 1.37
C LEU A 151 16.80 4.52 2.26
N VAL A 152 16.87 4.21 3.56
CA VAL A 152 17.90 4.75 4.46
C VAL A 152 19.29 4.33 3.98
N GLY A 153 19.51 3.04 3.70
CA GLY A 153 20.80 2.55 3.23
C GLY A 153 21.27 3.27 1.97
N ARG A 154 20.36 3.46 1.00
CA ARG A 154 20.62 4.23 -0.22
C ARG A 154 20.89 5.71 0.04
N ALA A 155 20.17 6.32 0.98
CA ALA A 155 20.41 7.71 1.39
C ALA A 155 21.80 7.90 2.00
N VAL A 156 22.22 6.98 2.86
CA VAL A 156 23.53 7.00 3.50
C VAL A 156 24.64 6.81 2.46
N ILE A 157 24.54 5.81 1.58
CA ILE A 157 25.51 5.59 0.50
C ILE A 157 25.62 6.85 -0.38
N ALA A 158 24.48 7.37 -0.87
CA ALA A 158 24.48 8.50 -1.78
C ALA A 158 25.13 9.78 -1.18
N GLN A 159 25.05 9.96 0.14
CA GLN A 159 25.63 11.11 0.81
C GLN A 159 27.11 10.91 1.18
N TRP A 160 27.51 9.69 1.57
CA TRP A 160 28.79 9.46 2.24
C TRP A 160 29.79 8.60 1.48
N ARG A 161 29.43 8.05 0.31
CA ARG A 161 30.27 7.12 -0.48
C ARG A 161 31.73 7.55 -0.66
N ASP A 162 31.98 8.84 -0.90
CA ASP A 162 33.32 9.38 -1.15
C ASP A 162 33.81 10.31 -0.01
N ALA A 163 33.04 10.42 1.07
CA ALA A 163 33.29 11.34 2.17
C ALA A 163 33.63 10.63 3.49
N ASP A 164 33.07 9.44 3.73
CA ASP A 164 33.30 8.66 4.94
C ASP A 164 33.11 7.16 4.66
N ASP A 165 34.22 6.42 4.63
CA ASP A 165 34.23 4.98 4.34
C ASP A 165 33.40 4.16 5.34
N GLN A 166 33.36 4.57 6.62
CA GLN A 166 32.61 3.83 7.64
C GLN A 166 31.10 3.98 7.41
N LEU A 167 30.66 5.20 7.09
CA LEU A 167 29.26 5.46 6.78
C LEU A 167 28.83 4.83 5.45
N ASP A 168 29.71 4.80 4.43
CA ASP A 168 29.42 4.07 3.19
C ASP A 168 29.21 2.57 3.46
N VAL A 169 30.12 1.93 4.21
CA VAL A 169 30.00 0.52 4.61
C VAL A 169 28.72 0.28 5.40
N LEU A 170 28.37 1.17 6.33
CA LEU A 170 27.10 1.09 7.06
C LEU A 170 25.90 1.13 6.11
N GLY A 171 25.91 2.04 5.14
CA GLY A 171 24.87 2.14 4.12
C GLY A 171 24.73 0.86 3.30
N GLN A 172 25.85 0.28 2.86
CA GLN A 172 25.88 -1.00 2.13
C GLN A 172 25.33 -2.15 2.98
N LEU A 173 25.71 -2.23 4.26
CA LEU A 173 25.18 -3.22 5.20
C LEU A 173 23.66 -3.06 5.37
N LEU A 174 23.16 -1.83 5.48
CA LEU A 174 21.72 -1.56 5.55
C LEU A 174 20.97 -2.05 4.29
N VAL A 175 21.54 -1.82 3.10
CA VAL A 175 20.99 -2.34 1.83
C VAL A 175 20.97 -3.88 1.81
N VAL A 176 22.03 -4.53 2.29
CA VAL A 176 22.08 -6.00 2.35
C VAL A 176 21.03 -6.53 3.34
N VAL A 177 20.97 -5.99 4.56
CA VAL A 177 20.01 -6.43 5.57
C VAL A 177 18.57 -6.16 5.12
N SER A 178 18.29 -5.00 4.53
CA SER A 178 16.97 -4.71 3.97
C SER A 178 16.55 -5.71 2.90
N SER A 179 17.49 -6.21 2.08
CA SER A 179 17.21 -7.24 1.07
C SER A 179 16.77 -8.57 1.69
N PHE A 180 17.41 -8.98 2.79
CA PHE A 180 16.97 -10.16 3.56
C PHE A 180 15.60 -9.96 4.21
N VAL A 181 15.33 -8.77 4.78
CA VAL A 181 14.03 -8.42 5.36
C VAL A 181 12.94 -8.42 4.29
N LEU A 182 13.21 -7.85 3.11
CA LEU A 182 12.29 -7.86 1.96
C LEU A 182 12.03 -9.27 1.46
N LEU A 183 13.05 -10.12 1.39
CA LEU A 183 12.90 -11.53 1.00
C LEU A 183 12.00 -12.27 2.01
N LEU A 184 12.22 -12.09 3.31
CA LEU A 184 11.37 -12.67 4.35
C LEU A 184 9.93 -12.17 4.25
N GLY A 185 9.75 -10.86 4.04
CA GLY A 185 8.45 -10.23 3.80
C GLY A 185 7.74 -10.81 2.58
N LEU A 186 8.49 -11.05 1.49
CA LEU A 186 7.98 -11.62 0.25
C LEU A 186 7.57 -13.09 0.42
N VAL A 187 8.37 -13.89 1.12
CA VAL A 187 8.00 -15.27 1.48
C VAL A 187 6.68 -15.25 2.27
N GLY A 188 6.59 -14.42 3.30
CA GLY A 188 5.36 -14.23 4.07
C GLY A 188 4.19 -13.76 3.20
N HIS A 189 4.47 -12.92 2.19
CA HIS A 189 3.48 -12.40 1.27
C HIS A 189 2.85 -13.48 0.39
N TYR A 190 3.67 -14.38 -0.16
CA TYR A 190 3.19 -15.52 -0.93
C TYR A 190 2.53 -16.59 -0.07
N VAL A 191 3.03 -16.83 1.15
CA VAL A 191 2.36 -17.73 2.11
C VAL A 191 0.95 -17.21 2.41
N ALA A 192 0.80 -15.91 2.71
CA ALA A 192 -0.50 -15.30 2.91
C ALA A 192 -1.39 -15.44 1.67
N ALA A 193 -0.87 -15.15 0.47
CA ALA A 193 -1.62 -15.27 -0.77
C ALA A 193 -2.17 -16.70 -0.99
N VAL A 194 -1.36 -17.73 -0.71
CA VAL A 194 -1.79 -19.13 -0.78
C VAL A 194 -2.87 -19.45 0.26
N LEU A 195 -2.71 -18.97 1.50
CA LEU A 195 -3.72 -19.17 2.55
C LEU A 195 -5.06 -18.51 2.18
N TYR A 196 -5.02 -17.27 1.69
CA TYR A 196 -6.20 -16.56 1.21
C TYR A 196 -6.83 -17.27 0.00
N GLY A 197 -6.04 -17.69 -0.98
CA GLY A 197 -6.53 -18.44 -2.15
C GLY A 197 -7.19 -19.76 -1.76
N ARG A 198 -6.67 -20.46 -0.74
CA ARG A 198 -7.29 -21.68 -0.19
C ARG A 198 -8.63 -21.39 0.48
N ASP A 199 -8.74 -20.31 1.27
CA ASP A 199 -10.00 -19.92 1.89
C ASP A 199 -11.05 -19.55 0.83
N LEU A 200 -10.63 -18.82 -0.19
CA LEU A 200 -11.44 -18.44 -1.35
C LEU A 200 -12.01 -19.66 -2.08
N ALA A 201 -11.14 -20.63 -2.38
CA ALA A 201 -11.53 -21.88 -3.03
C ALA A 201 -12.51 -22.70 -2.18
N ARG A 202 -12.32 -22.76 -0.85
CA ARG A 202 -13.23 -23.46 0.06
C ARG A 202 -14.63 -22.82 0.04
N ARG A 203 -14.72 -21.50 0.16
CA ARG A 203 -16.01 -20.77 0.12
C ARG A 203 -16.72 -20.90 -1.22
N TRP A 204 -15.98 -20.85 -2.31
CA TRP A 204 -16.55 -21.03 -3.65
C TRP A 204 -17.17 -22.43 -3.84
N ARG A 205 -16.49 -23.48 -3.36
CA ARG A 205 -17.05 -24.84 -3.37
C ARG A 205 -18.30 -24.95 -2.50
N ALA A 206 -18.31 -24.35 -1.31
CA ALA A 206 -19.47 -24.36 -0.43
C ALA A 206 -20.71 -23.68 -1.07
N ARG A 207 -20.52 -22.53 -1.75
CA ARG A 207 -21.59 -21.86 -2.49
C ARG A 207 -22.15 -22.70 -3.64
N ARG A 208 -21.29 -23.40 -4.39
CA ARG A 208 -21.74 -24.28 -5.48
C ARG A 208 -22.43 -25.55 -4.96
N GLY A 209 -21.94 -26.13 -3.87
CA GLY A 209 -22.54 -27.32 -3.26
C GLY A 209 -23.91 -27.04 -2.64
N GLY A 210 -24.10 -25.86 -2.02
CA GLY A 210 -25.40 -25.45 -1.47
C GLY A 210 -26.43 -24.98 -2.50
N ALA A 211 -26.02 -24.70 -3.75
CA ALA A 211 -26.94 -24.37 -4.84
C ALA A 211 -27.42 -25.61 -5.63
N ALA A 212 -26.91 -26.80 -5.30
CA ALA A 212 -27.24 -28.07 -5.93
C ALA A 212 -28.08 -29.00 -5.03
N ALA A 213 -28.51 -28.51 -3.86
CA ALA A 213 -29.42 -29.17 -2.93
C ALA A 213 -30.70 -28.34 -2.80
#